data_AF-A0AAP5F1G1-F1
#
_entry.id   AF-A0AAP5F1G1-F1
#
_cell.length_a   1.000
_cell.length_b   1.000
_cell.length_c   1.000
_cell.angle_alpha   90.00
_cell.angle_beta   90.00
_cell.angle_gamma   90.00
#
_symmetry.space_group_name_H-M   'P 1'
#
loop_
_entity.id
_entity.type
_entity.pdbx_description
1 polymer ?
#
loop_
_entity_poly.entity_id
_entity_poly.type
_entity_poly.pdbx_seq_one_letter_code
_entity_poly.pdbx_strand_id
1 'polypeptide(L)'
;LMVRYGKERVTAVGMVLLAASGVVALGGLGLSHFWGSLALLGIGWNFSFIGATAMVTDCHTPAERSKAQGMNDFFVFAATAAVSFLAGSILHSSGWQAVNWMIFPALALILVPLLWQAARKPALPAPV
;
A
#
# COMPACT_ATOMS: atom_id res chain seq x y z
N LEU A 1 -12.12 8.00 9.25
CA LEU A 1 -12.30 7.50 7.85
C LEU A 1 -12.73 6.04 7.80
N MET A 2 -12.07 5.12 8.49
CA MET A 2 -12.39 3.67 8.40
C MET A 2 -13.82 3.32 8.85
N VAL A 3 -14.30 3.94 9.93
CA VAL A 3 -15.69 3.80 10.41
C VAL A 3 -16.73 4.35 9.41
N ARG A 4 -16.32 5.28 8.53
CA ARG A 4 -17.22 5.99 7.61
C ARG A 4 -17.19 5.47 6.16
N TYR A 5 -16.03 4.98 5.71
CA TYR A 5 -15.79 4.58 4.31
C TYR A 5 -15.42 3.10 4.14
N GLY A 6 -15.13 2.39 5.22
CA GLY A 6 -14.66 1.00 5.18
C GLY A 6 -13.16 0.88 4.95
N LYS A 7 -12.54 -0.06 5.67
CA LYS A 7 -11.10 -0.36 5.64
C LYS A 7 -10.58 -0.69 4.22
N GLU A 8 -11.34 -1.46 3.46
CA GLU A 8 -10.99 -1.89 2.09
C GLU A 8 -10.87 -0.70 1.12
N ARG A 9 -11.79 0.27 1.20
CA ARG A 9 -11.74 1.47 0.34
C ARG A 9 -10.57 2.38 0.70
N VAL A 10 -10.30 2.55 1.99
CA VAL A 10 -9.15 3.36 2.45
C VAL A 10 -7.83 2.74 1.97
N THR A 11 -7.69 1.41 2.08
CA THR A 11 -6.52 0.70 1.53
C THR A 11 -6.43 0.88 0.02
N ALA A 12 -7.52 0.66 -0.73
CA ALA A 12 -7.50 0.79 -2.20
C ALA A 12 -7.12 2.20 -2.66
N VAL A 13 -7.63 3.26 -2.01
CA VAL A 13 -7.22 4.64 -2.30
C VAL A 13 -5.73 4.85 -2.03
N GLY A 14 -5.22 4.34 -0.91
CA GLY A 14 -3.79 4.38 -0.61
C GLY A 14 -2.95 3.72 -1.69
N MET A 15 -3.37 2.55 -2.17
CA MET A 15 -2.67 1.81 -3.22
C MET A 15 -2.69 2.51 -4.58
N VAL A 16 -3.80 3.19 -4.92
CA VAL A 16 -3.88 4.03 -6.12
C VAL A 16 -2.93 5.22 -6.02
N LEU A 17 -2.83 5.85 -4.84
CA LEU A 17 -1.86 6.93 -4.61
C LEU A 17 -0.40 6.45 -4.72
N LEU A 18 -0.10 5.24 -4.24
CA LEU A 18 1.21 4.62 -4.43
C LEU A 18 1.53 4.36 -5.92
N ALA A 19 0.55 3.88 -6.69
CA ALA A 19 0.71 3.72 -8.14
C ALA A 19 0.93 5.07 -8.84
N ALA A 20 0.15 6.09 -8.47
CA ALA A 20 0.32 7.45 -8.98
C ALA A 20 1.71 8.03 -8.65
N SER A 21 2.21 7.80 -7.43
CA SER A 21 3.58 8.14 -7.04
C SER A 21 4.62 7.51 -7.98
N GLY A 22 4.47 6.22 -8.29
CA GLY A 22 5.36 5.52 -9.23
C GLY A 22 5.32 6.14 -10.63
N VAL A 23 4.14 6.48 -11.13
CA VAL A 23 3.98 7.13 -12.44
C VAL A 23 4.66 8.51 -12.45
N VAL A 24 4.48 9.31 -11.40
CA VAL A 24 5.16 10.60 -11.26
C VAL A 24 6.68 10.42 -11.20
N ALA A 25 7.17 9.43 -10.46
CA ALA A 25 8.60 9.13 -10.37
C ALA A 25 9.20 8.64 -11.70
N LEU A 26 8.41 7.98 -12.56
CA LEU A 26 8.81 7.60 -13.92
C LEU A 26 8.75 8.77 -14.91
N GLY A 27 7.96 9.81 -14.62
CA GLY A 27 7.78 10.98 -15.49
C GLY A 27 9.02 11.88 -15.62
N GLY A 28 9.98 11.79 -14.70
CA GLY A 28 11.25 12.50 -14.82
C GLY A 28 12.09 12.49 -13.54
N LEU A 29 13.36 12.88 -13.69
CA LEU A 29 14.33 13.01 -12.58
C LEU A 29 14.40 14.44 -12.00
N GLY A 30 13.53 15.34 -12.45
CA GLY A 30 13.48 16.71 -11.95
C GLY A 30 13.04 16.77 -10.49
N LEU A 31 13.45 17.83 -9.80
CA LEU A 31 13.13 18.04 -8.37
C LEU A 31 11.61 18.03 -8.13
N SER A 32 10.82 18.60 -9.03
CA SER A 32 9.35 18.62 -8.93
C SER A 32 8.74 17.21 -8.94
N HIS A 33 9.24 16.32 -9.80
CA HIS A 33 8.78 14.93 -9.88
C HIS A 33 9.16 14.18 -8.60
N PHE A 34 10.38 14.37 -8.09
CA PHE A 34 10.84 13.73 -6.87
C PHE A 34 10.02 14.14 -5.63
N TRP A 35 9.78 15.44 -5.44
CA TRP A 35 8.97 15.94 -4.33
C TRP A 35 7.50 15.52 -4.46
N GLY A 36 6.95 15.60 -5.67
CA GLY A 36 5.60 15.15 -5.97
C GLY A 36 5.40 13.66 -5.69
N SER A 37 6.33 12.81 -6.15
CA SER A 37 6.29 11.39 -5.85
C SER A 37 6.45 11.13 -4.36
N LEU A 38 7.37 11.80 -3.66
CA LEU A 38 7.58 11.57 -2.23
C LEU A 38 6.36 11.94 -1.39
N ALA A 39 5.68 13.04 -1.73
CA ALA A 39 4.44 13.43 -1.08
C ALA A 39 3.32 12.40 -1.30
N LEU A 40 3.10 11.97 -2.55
CA LEU A 40 2.11 10.94 -2.89
C LEU A 40 2.43 9.60 -2.23
N LEU A 41 3.70 9.21 -2.22
CA LEU A 41 4.20 8.00 -1.57
C LEU A 41 3.86 8.01 -0.09
N GLY A 42 4.17 9.09 0.61
CA GLY A 42 3.89 9.23 2.05
C GLY A 42 2.39 9.11 2.35
N ILE A 43 1.53 9.79 1.60
CA ILE A 43 0.08 9.75 1.81
C ILE A 43 -0.47 8.35 1.48
N GLY A 44 -0.08 7.78 0.33
CA GLY A 44 -0.50 6.47 -0.12
C GLY A 44 -0.08 5.34 0.83
N TRP A 45 1.14 5.42 1.37
CA TRP A 45 1.65 4.49 2.37
C TRP A 45 0.79 4.50 3.63
N ASN A 46 0.52 5.69 4.20
CA ASN A 46 -0.28 5.80 5.42
C ASN A 46 -1.68 5.18 5.26
N PHE A 47 -2.36 5.47 4.16
CA PHE A 47 -3.72 4.96 3.93
C PHE A 47 -3.72 3.45 3.70
N SER A 48 -2.76 2.94 2.92
CA SER A 48 -2.61 1.51 2.66
C SER A 48 -2.28 0.74 3.94
N PHE A 49 -1.30 1.25 4.70
CA PHE A 49 -0.79 0.61 5.90
C PHE A 49 -1.86 0.49 6.98
N ILE A 50 -2.46 1.60 7.41
CA ILE A 50 -3.46 1.55 8.49
C ILE A 50 -4.65 0.67 8.08
N GLY A 51 -5.09 0.77 6.82
CA GLY A 51 -6.22 -0.02 6.34
C GLY A 51 -5.91 -1.53 6.27
N ALA A 52 -4.70 -1.89 5.84
CA ALA A 52 -4.24 -3.27 5.80
C ALA A 52 -4.09 -3.85 7.21
N THR A 53 -3.45 -3.14 8.14
CA THR A 53 -3.29 -3.60 9.52
C THR A 53 -4.63 -3.75 10.21
N ALA A 54 -5.59 -2.84 9.97
CA ALA A 54 -6.96 -2.98 10.46
C ALA A 54 -7.65 -4.25 9.92
N MET A 55 -7.47 -4.58 8.63
CA MET A 55 -7.99 -5.83 8.06
C MET A 55 -7.36 -7.07 8.71
N VAL A 56 -6.05 -7.07 8.96
CA VAL A 56 -5.35 -8.17 9.64
C VAL A 56 -5.88 -8.36 11.06
N THR A 57 -6.09 -7.28 11.81
CA THR A 57 -6.58 -7.37 13.20
C THR A 57 -8.01 -7.87 13.31
N ASP A 58 -8.84 -7.63 12.29
CA ASP A 58 -10.24 -8.07 12.28
C ASP A 58 -10.38 -9.58 12.06
N CYS A 59 -9.37 -10.24 11.49
CA CYS A 59 -9.33 -11.70 11.34
C CYS A 59 -8.97 -12.43 12.64
N HIS A 60 -8.64 -11.71 13.72
CA HIS A 60 -8.15 -12.28 14.97
C HIS A 60 -9.06 -11.94 16.15
N THR A 61 -9.11 -12.84 17.14
CA THR A 61 -9.88 -12.62 18.37
C THR A 61 -9.26 -11.49 19.20
N PRO A 62 -10.03 -10.82 20.09
CA PRO A 62 -9.51 -9.72 20.91
C PRO A 62 -8.26 -10.08 21.71
N ALA A 63 -8.16 -11.32 22.19
CA ALA A 63 -7.01 -11.84 22.93
C ALA A 63 -5.75 -12.01 22.06
N GLU A 64 -5.90 -12.23 20.76
CA GLU A 64 -4.80 -12.50 19.82
C GLU A 64 -4.34 -11.25 19.07
N ARG A 65 -5.14 -10.17 19.06
CA ARG A 65 -4.86 -8.94 18.29
C ARG A 65 -3.48 -8.36 18.56
N SER A 66 -3.05 -8.26 19.82
CA SER A 66 -1.75 -7.70 20.16
C SER A 66 -0.60 -8.55 19.60
N LYS A 67 -0.76 -9.88 19.64
CA LYS A 67 0.23 -10.80 19.06
C LYS A 67 0.24 -10.73 17.53
N ALA A 68 -0.93 -10.66 16.91
CA ALA A 68 -1.08 -10.52 15.47
C ALA A 68 -0.48 -9.19 14.94
N GLN A 69 -0.69 -8.08 15.65
CA GLN A 69 -0.07 -6.78 15.31
C GLN A 69 1.45 -6.83 15.44
N GLY A 70 1.99 -7.34 16.56
CA GLY A 70 3.43 -7.44 16.74
C GLY A 70 4.10 -8.29 15.65
N MET A 71 3.44 -9.36 15.21
CA MET A 71 3.92 -10.19 14.12
C MET A 71 3.81 -9.49 12.76
N ASN A 72 2.72 -8.75 12.51
CA ASN A 72 2.57 -7.93 11.31
C ASN A 72 3.66 -6.87 11.21
N ASP A 73 3.90 -6.11 12.28
CA ASP A 73 4.93 -5.07 12.34
C ASP A 73 6.32 -5.67 12.13
N PHE A 74 6.61 -6.82 12.76
CA PHE A 74 7.87 -7.53 12.54
C PHE A 74 8.09 -7.86 11.06
N PHE A 75 7.10 -8.43 10.38
CA PHE A 75 7.22 -8.76 8.96
C PHE A 75 7.34 -7.51 8.09
N VAL A 76 6.58 -6.45 8.38
CA VAL A 76 6.67 -5.18 7.64
C VAL A 76 8.05 -4.57 7.76
N PHE A 77 8.60 -4.48 8.97
CA PHE A 77 9.92 -3.91 9.18
C PHE A 77 11.04 -4.80 8.64
N ALA A 78 10.94 -6.13 8.79
CA ALA A 78 11.90 -7.06 8.22
C ALA A 78 11.92 -6.99 6.68
N ALA A 79 10.75 -6.98 6.04
CA ALA A 79 10.64 -6.81 4.59
C ALA A 79 11.18 -5.44 4.13
N THR A 80 10.85 -4.36 4.86
CA THR A 80 11.36 -3.01 4.55
C THR A 80 12.88 -2.96 4.64
N ALA A 81 13.48 -3.59 5.65
CA ALA A 81 14.93 -3.67 5.79
C ALA A 81 15.56 -4.44 4.61
N ALA A 82 15.04 -5.62 4.28
CA ALA A 82 15.52 -6.43 3.16
C ALA A 82 15.41 -5.68 1.82
N VAL A 83 14.26 -5.07 1.54
CA VAL A 83 14.03 -4.28 0.32
C VAL A 83 14.94 -3.05 0.28
N SER A 84 15.22 -2.41 1.41
CA SER A 84 16.14 -1.25 1.45
C SER A 84 17.57 -1.64 1.06
N PHE A 85 18.06 -2.81 1.49
CA PHE A 85 19.35 -3.34 1.05
C PHE A 85 19.37 -3.64 -0.46
N LEU A 86 18.30 -4.22 -0.99
CA LEU A 86 18.17 -4.55 -2.42
C LEU A 86 17.96 -3.31 -3.30
N ALA A 87 17.26 -2.29 -2.81
CA ALA A 87 16.96 -1.09 -3.58
C ALA A 87 18.24 -0.35 -3.99
N GLY A 88 19.25 -0.31 -3.12
CA GLY A 88 20.54 0.30 -3.44
C GLY A 88 21.30 -0.43 -4.55
N SER A 89 21.31 -1.77 -4.53
CA SER A 89 21.99 -2.56 -5.57
C SER A 89 21.25 -2.49 -6.92
N ILE A 90 19.92 -2.50 -6.91
CA ILE A 90 19.08 -2.35 -8.10
C ILE A 90 19.24 -0.93 -8.68
N LEU A 91 19.26 0.09 -7.83
CA LEU A 91 19.47 1.47 -8.28
C LEU A 91 20.85 1.64 -8.93
N HIS A 92 21.89 1.02 -8.36
CA HIS A 92 23.24 1.09 -8.91
C HIS A 92 23.38 0.35 -10.25
N SER A 93 22.76 -0.83 -10.39
CA SER A 93 22.91 -1.69 -11.57
C SER A 93 21.93 -1.39 -12.70
N SER A 94 20.67 -1.12 -12.35
CA SER A 94 19.53 -1.02 -13.29
C SER A 94 18.90 0.37 -13.33
N GLY A 95 19.37 1.29 -12.47
CA GLY A 95 18.97 2.68 -12.47
C GLY A 95 17.59 2.97 -11.86
N TRP A 96 17.23 4.25 -11.88
CA TRP A 96 16.02 4.78 -11.25
C TRP A 96 14.72 4.18 -11.80
N GLN A 97 14.65 3.98 -13.12
CA GLN A 97 13.44 3.47 -13.75
C GLN A 97 13.12 2.04 -13.31
N ALA A 98 14.14 1.19 -13.20
CA ALA A 98 13.96 -0.20 -12.78
C ALA A 98 13.34 -0.28 -11.37
N VAL A 99 13.85 0.50 -10.42
CA VAL A 99 13.32 0.57 -9.04
C VAL A 99 11.84 0.96 -9.05
N ASN A 100 11.46 1.95 -9.85
CA ASN A 100 10.07 2.42 -9.91
C ASN A 100 9.14 1.47 -10.66
N TRP A 101 9.60 0.75 -11.67
CA TRP A 101 8.78 -0.26 -12.35
C TRP A 101 8.45 -1.47 -11.47
N MET A 102 9.37 -1.85 -10.58
CA MET A 102 9.19 -3.02 -9.70
C MET A 102 8.02 -2.91 -8.72
N ILE A 103 7.54 -1.69 -8.41
CA ILE A 103 6.42 -1.52 -7.48
C ILE A 103 5.08 -1.92 -8.11
N PHE A 104 4.91 -1.77 -9.43
CA PHE A 104 3.63 -1.97 -10.10
C PHE A 104 3.11 -3.41 -10.04
N PRO A 105 3.93 -4.46 -10.31
CA PRO A 105 3.49 -5.84 -10.14
C PRO A 105 3.02 -6.14 -8.72
N ALA A 106 3.77 -5.68 -7.69
CA ALA A 106 3.40 -5.88 -6.29
C ALA A 106 2.09 -5.18 -5.92
N LEU A 107 1.90 -3.94 -6.39
CA LEU A 107 0.65 -3.21 -6.21
C LEU A 107 -0.52 -3.90 -6.92
N ALA A 108 -0.34 -4.36 -8.15
CA ALA A 108 -1.38 -5.02 -8.94
C ALA A 108 -1.88 -6.30 -8.27
N LEU A 109 -0.97 -7.11 -7.71
CA LEU A 109 -1.30 -8.36 -7.02
C LEU A 109 -2.24 -8.17 -5.83
N ILE A 110 -2.20 -7.01 -5.17
CA ILE A 110 -3.03 -6.73 -3.99
C ILE A 110 -4.25 -5.90 -4.40
N LEU A 111 -4.07 -4.90 -5.26
CA LEU A 111 -5.13 -3.97 -5.64
C LEU A 111 -6.20 -4.64 -6.50
N VAL A 112 -5.83 -5.54 -7.43
CA VAL A 112 -6.80 -6.20 -8.32
C VAL A 112 -7.79 -7.07 -7.53
N PRO A 113 -7.36 -7.97 -6.62
CA PRO A 113 -8.30 -8.73 -5.79
C PRO A 113 -9.15 -7.84 -4.88
N LEU A 114 -8.59 -6.78 -4.30
CA LEU A 114 -9.34 -5.85 -3.45
C LEU A 114 -10.45 -5.14 -4.22
N LEU A 115 -10.15 -4.61 -5.41
CA LEU A 115 -11.14 -3.98 -6.28
C LEU A 115 -12.19 -4.98 -6.75
N TRP A 116 -11.78 -6.22 -7.04
CA TRP A 116 -12.69 -7.28 -7.45
C TRP A 116 -13.67 -7.66 -6.34
N GLN A 117 -13.19 -7.78 -5.09
CA GLN A 117 -14.06 -8.02 -3.94
C GLN A 117 -15.00 -6.84 -3.69
N ALA A 118 -14.51 -5.61 -3.80
CA ALA A 118 -15.34 -4.41 -3.64
C ALA A 118 -16.46 -4.33 -4.70
N ALA A 119 -16.18 -4.72 -5.94
CA ALA A 119 -17.17 -4.76 -7.02
C ALA A 119 -18.20 -5.90 -6.85
N ARG A 120 -17.88 -6.94 -6.07
CA ARG A 120 -18.75 -8.10 -5.84
C ARG A 120 -19.68 -7.95 -4.64
N LYS A 121 -19.42 -7.03 -3.70
CA LYS A 121 -20.31 -6.80 -2.55
C LYS A 121 -21.60 -6.09 -3.02
N PRO A 122 -22.79 -6.72 -2.96
CA PRO A 122 -24.04 -6.05 -3.27
C PRO A 122 -24.24 -4.90 -2.28
N ALA A 123 -24.67 -3.73 -2.77
CA ALA A 123 -25.09 -2.66 -1.89
C ALA A 123 -26.22 -3.20 -1.00
N LEU A 124 -25.99 -3.27 0.31
CA LEU A 124 -27.05 -3.60 1.28
C LEU A 124 -28.22 -2.62 1.05
N PRO A 125 -29.47 -3.12 0.88
CA PRO A 125 -30.64 -2.26 0.84
C PRO A 125 -30.67 -1.37 2.09
N ALA A 126 -30.93 -0.08 1.91
CA ALA A 126 -31.08 0.84 3.02
C ALA A 126 -32.15 0.31 4.00
N PRO A 127 -31.92 0.41 5.33
CA PRO A 127 -32.97 0.08 6.29
C PRO A 127 -34.14 1.05 6.06
N VAL A 128 -35.31 0.48 5.75
CA VAL A 128 -36.60 1.16 5.68
C VAL A 128 -37.10 1.54 7.06
#